data_AF-A0A7V5YI61-F1
#
_entry.id   AF-A0A7V5YI61-F1
#
_cell.length_a   1.000
_cell.length_b   1.000
_cell.length_c   1.000
_cell.angle_alpha   90.00
_cell.angle_beta   90.00
_cell.angle_gamma   90.00
#
_symmetry.space_group_name_H-M   'P 1'
#
loop_
_entity.id
_entity.type
_entity.pdbx_description
1 polymer ?
#
loop_
_entity_poly.entity_id
_entity_poly.type
_entity_poly.pdbx_seq_one_letter_code
_entity_poly.pdbx_strand_id
1 'polypeptide(L)'
;MNDLLNLIGDSIQNLSQCIELFDTAQKDGGVQKLAAVIAEIDEYMREIDSDPIIRLASIDSAEITARLKSIETDLTSIISELGDQEHEYSATN
;
A
#
# COMPACT_ATOMS: atom_id res chain seq x y z
N MET A 1 -12.06 4.40 15.69
CA MET A 1 -10.76 4.34 16.39
C MET A 1 -10.02 3.21 15.73
N ASN A 2 -9.29 3.54 14.65
CA ASN A 2 -8.55 2.56 13.86
C ASN A 2 -7.17 2.42 14.52
N ASP A 3 -6.93 1.29 15.16
CA ASP A 3 -5.67 0.99 15.83
C ASP A 3 -4.59 0.66 14.79
N LEU A 4 -3.36 1.13 15.00
CA LEU A 4 -2.19 0.83 14.15
C LEU A 4 -2.02 -0.68 13.90
N LEU A 5 -2.40 -1.51 14.88
CA LEU A 5 -2.38 -2.96 14.75
C LEU A 5 -3.41 -3.50 13.75
N ASN A 6 -4.58 -2.87 13.65
CA ASN A 6 -5.56 -3.21 12.64
C ASN A 6 -5.06 -2.78 11.26
N LEU A 7 -4.46 -1.59 11.16
CA LEU A 7 -3.87 -1.10 9.91
C LEU A 7 -2.77 -2.03 9.39
N ILE A 8 -1.88 -2.50 10.28
CA ILE A 8 -0.83 -3.46 9.94
C ILE A 8 -1.44 -4.82 9.56
N GLY A 9 -2.44 -5.29 10.31
CA GLY A 9 -3.13 -6.55 10.02
C GLY A 9 -3.80 -6.55 8.65
N ASP A 10 -4.55 -5.49 8.35
CA ASP A 10 -5.27 -5.31 7.10
C ASP A 10 -4.29 -5.14 5.94
N SER A 11 -3.19 -4.38 6.13
CA SER A 11 -2.13 -4.22 5.13
C SER A 11 -1.45 -5.56 4.79
N ILE A 12 -1.11 -6.38 5.79
CA ILE A 12 -0.50 -7.70 5.57
C ILE A 12 -1.48 -8.63 4.85
N GLN A 13 -2.75 -8.61 5.23
CA GLN A 13 -3.78 -9.44 4.61
C GLN A 13 -4.02 -9.03 3.15
N ASN A 14 -4.05 -7.73 2.87
CA ASN A 14 -4.17 -7.20 1.52
C ASN A 14 -2.96 -7.58 0.65
N LEU A 15 -1.74 -7.45 1.18
CA LEU A 15 -0.52 -7.91 0.53
C LEU A 15 -0.55 -9.41 0.19
N SER A 16 -0.95 -10.26 1.14
CA SER A 16 -1.06 -11.71 0.91
C SER A 16 -2.05 -12.05 -0.19
N GLN A 17 -3.22 -11.40 -0.20
CA GLN A 17 -4.21 -11.62 -1.25
C GLN A 17 -3.77 -11.05 -2.60
N CYS A 18 -2.97 -9.98 -2.61
CA CYS A 18 -2.39 -9.45 -3.84
C CYS A 18 -1.47 -10.48 -4.49
N ILE A 19 -0.62 -11.15 -3.69
CA ILE A 19 0.27 -12.21 -4.16
C ILE A 19 -0.53 -13.36 -4.78
N GLU A 20 -1.62 -13.80 -4.15
CA GLU A 20 -2.52 -14.83 -4.70
C GLU A 20 -3.21 -14.39 -6.00
N LEU A 21 -3.59 -13.11 -6.13
CA LEU A 21 -4.21 -12.58 -7.35
C LEU A 21 -3.22 -12.46 -8.51
N PHE A 22 -1.95 -12.15 -8.23
CA PHE A 22 -0.89 -12.15 -9.23
C PHE A 22 -0.51 -13.57 -9.67
N ASP A 23 -0.55 -14.55 -8.77
CA ASP A 23 -0.32 -15.97 -9.09
C ASP A 23 -1.46 -16.56 -9.95
N THR A 24 -2.68 -16.00 -9.84
CA THR A 24 -3.87 -16.40 -10.61
C THR A 24 -4.08 -15.61 -11.91
N ALA A 25 -3.10 -14.80 -12.34
CA ALA A 25 -3.15 -13.96 -13.54
C ALA A 25 -4.26 -12.88 -13.55
N GLN A 26 -4.82 -12.52 -12.39
CA GLN A 26 -5.77 -11.39 -12.25
C GLN A 26 -5.04 -10.08 -11.91
N LYS A 27 -4.23 -9.60 -12.86
CA LYS A 27 -3.40 -8.39 -12.69
C LYS A 27 -4.22 -7.15 -12.30
N ASP A 28 -5.40 -6.94 -12.90
CA ASP A 28 -6.27 -5.79 -12.59
C ASP A 28 -6.75 -5.78 -11.13
N GLY A 29 -7.07 -6.97 -10.60
CA GLY A 29 -7.46 -7.12 -9.19
C GLY A 29 -6.29 -6.87 -8.24
N GLY A 30 -5.07 -7.24 -8.65
CA GLY A 30 -3.85 -6.91 -7.93
C GLY A 30 -3.58 -5.40 -7.90
N VAL A 31 -3.64 -4.73 -9.04
CA VAL A 31 -3.42 -3.27 -9.14
C VAL A 31 -4.45 -2.49 -8.30
N GLN A 32 -5.73 -2.87 -8.33
CA GLN A 32 -6.76 -2.23 -7.50
C GLN A 32 -6.46 -2.36 -6.00
N LYS A 33 -5.93 -3.51 -5.56
CA LYS A 33 -5.56 -3.70 -4.15
C LYS A 33 -4.34 -2.89 -3.74
N LEU A 34 -3.32 -2.82 -4.60
CA LEU A 34 -2.15 -1.98 -4.33
C LEU A 34 -2.54 -0.49 -4.25
N ALA A 35 -3.45 -0.03 -5.12
CA ALA A 35 -3.98 1.33 -5.07
C ALA A 35 -4.79 1.61 -3.78
N ALA A 36 -5.54 0.61 -3.28
CA ALA A 36 -6.24 0.73 -2.01
C ALA A 36 -5.27 0.88 -0.83
N VAL A 37 -4.17 0.10 -0.82
CA VAL A 37 -3.13 0.20 0.22
C VAL A 37 -2.45 1.57 0.21
N ILE A 38 -2.19 2.15 -0.98
CA ILE A 38 -1.66 3.52 -1.08
C ILE A 38 -2.63 4.53 -0.45
N ALA A 39 -3.93 4.42 -0.73
CA ALA A 39 -4.93 5.31 -0.17
C ALA A 39 -5.04 5.20 1.36
N GLU A 40 -4.93 3.99 1.92
CA GLU A 40 -4.89 3.75 3.36
C GLU A 40 -3.63 4.34 4.02
N ILE A 41 -2.47 4.22 3.37
CA ILE A 41 -1.22 4.86 3.83
C ILE A 41 -1.38 6.38 3.87
N ASP A 42 -1.95 6.98 2.82
CA ASP A 42 -2.21 8.42 2.73
C ASP A 42 -3.19 8.94 3.78
N GLU A 43 -4.22 8.15 4.10
CA GLU A 43 -5.17 8.46 5.16
C GLU A 43 -4.48 8.39 6.53
N TYR A 44 -3.74 7.31 6.80
CA TYR A 44 -3.02 7.15 8.06
C TYR A 44 -1.96 8.25 8.28
N MET A 45 -1.21 8.64 7.24
CA MET A 45 -0.24 9.74 7.35
C MET A 45 -0.90 11.08 7.72
N ARG A 46 -2.16 11.32 7.33
CA ARG A 46 -2.90 12.52 7.72
C ARG A 46 -3.31 12.53 9.18
N GLU A 47 -3.47 11.35 9.79
CA GLU A 47 -3.95 11.19 11.16
C GLU A 47 -2.86 10.78 12.15
N ILE A 48 -1.61 10.57 11.70
CA ILE A 48 -0.51 10.01 12.50
C ILE A 48 -0.22 10.80 13.80
N ASP A 49 -0.31 12.13 13.76
CA ASP A 49 -0.07 12.98 14.94
C ASP A 49 -1.20 12.89 15.98
N SER A 50 -2.36 12.37 15.56
CA SER A 50 -3.51 12.10 16.42
C SER A 50 -3.53 10.68 16.98
N ASP A 51 -2.62 9.80 16.52
CA ASP A 51 -2.56 8.41 16.95
C ASP A 51 -2.14 8.31 18.44
N PRO A 52 -3.01 7.79 19.33
CA PRO A 52 -2.70 7.62 20.74
C PRO A 52 -1.50 6.71 20.98
N ILE A 53 -1.26 5.69 20.15
CA ILE A 53 -0.13 4.77 20.28
C ILE A 53 1.17 5.51 20.03
N ILE A 54 1.25 6.32 18.96
CA ILE A 54 2.43 7.13 18.66
C ILE A 54 2.76 8.07 19.81
N ARG A 55 1.72 8.74 20.34
CA ARG A 55 1.85 9.69 21.46
C ARG A 55 2.23 9.02 22.77
N LEU A 56 1.67 7.86 23.09
CA LEU A 56 1.90 7.15 24.35
C LEU A 56 3.21 6.37 24.36
N ALA A 57 3.60 5.79 23.23
CA ALA A 57 4.82 5.02 23.09
C ALA A 57 6.05 5.89 22.78
N SER A 58 5.87 7.22 22.61
CA SER A 58 6.94 8.16 22.22
C SER A 58 7.69 7.70 20.97
N ILE A 59 6.94 7.14 20.01
CA ILE A 59 7.47 6.70 18.73
C ILE A 59 7.66 7.93 17.85
N ASP A 60 8.77 7.98 17.12
CA ASP A 60 9.04 9.08 16.18
C ASP A 60 8.08 9.01 14.98
N SER A 61 7.09 9.90 14.97
CA SER A 61 6.11 9.99 13.87
C SER A 61 6.78 10.38 12.54
N ALA A 62 7.90 11.10 12.58
CA ALA A 62 8.66 11.44 11.38
C ALA A 62 9.34 10.21 10.77
N GLU A 63 9.87 9.31 11.61
CA GLU A 63 10.45 8.05 11.15
C GLU A 63 9.40 7.15 10.50
N ILE A 64 8.21 7.02 11.12
CA ILE A 64 7.11 6.24 10.54
C ILE A 64 6.62 6.85 9.23
N THR A 65 6.45 8.17 9.19
CA THR A 65 6.05 8.87 7.96
C THR A 65 7.06 8.65 6.84
N ALA A 66 8.36 8.71 7.14
CA ALA A 66 9.41 8.48 6.14
C ALA A 66 9.37 7.04 5.59
N ARG A 67 9.17 6.04 6.46
CA ARG A 67 9.03 4.63 6.05
C ARG A 67 7.78 4.41 5.20
N LEU A 68 6.64 4.98 5.61
CA LEU A 68 5.38 4.87 4.87
C LEU A 68 5.46 5.51 3.48
N LYS A 69 6.09 6.68 3.36
CA LYS A 69 6.35 7.29 2.04
C LYS A 69 7.26 6.45 1.15
N SER A 70 8.24 5.76 1.72
CA SER A 70 9.08 4.83 0.96
C SER A 70 8.23 3.70 0.38
N ILE A 71 7.34 3.11 1.21
CA ILE A 71 6.43 2.04 0.78
C ILE A 71 5.46 2.54 -0.29
N GLU A 72 4.89 3.74 -0.11
CA GLU A 72 4.02 4.39 -1.10
C GLU A 72 4.72 4.55 -2.46
N THR A 73 5.99 4.98 -2.43
CA THR A 73 6.82 5.14 -3.63
C THR A 73 7.07 3.79 -4.31
N ASP A 74 7.42 2.77 -3.55
CA ASP A 74 7.68 1.41 -4.07
C ASP A 74 6.42 0.82 -4.70
N LEU A 75 5.27 0.95 -4.03
CA LEU A 75 3.98 0.49 -4.53
C LEU A 75 3.56 1.23 -5.81
N THR A 76 3.79 2.54 -5.86
CA THR A 76 3.52 3.35 -7.06
C THR A 76 4.38 2.91 -8.24
N SER A 77 5.67 2.58 -8.00
CA SER A 77 6.56 2.04 -9.04
C SER A 77 6.05 0.70 -9.56
N ILE A 78 5.68 -0.22 -8.67
CA ILE A 78 5.14 -1.54 -9.03
C ILE A 78 3.86 -1.40 -9.85
N ILE A 79 2.93 -0.53 -9.46
CA ILE A 79 1.70 -0.28 -10.23
C ILE A 79 2.03 0.28 -11.62
N SER A 80 2.99 1.19 -11.71
CA SER A 80 3.41 1.80 -12.99
C SER A 80 4.03 0.76 -13.92
N GLU A 81 4.94 -0.08 -13.41
CA GLU A 81 5.57 -1.17 -14.16
C GLU A 81 4.55 -2.20 -14.65
N LEU A 82 3.51 -2.48 -13.84
CA LEU A 82 2.43 -3.38 -14.23
C LEU A 82 1.51 -2.77 -15.29
N GLY A 83 1.26 -1.46 -15.24
CA GLY A 83 0.48 -0.73 -16.26
C GLY A 83 1.22 -0.62 -17.60
N ASP A 84 2.53 -0.40 -17.58
CA ASP A 84 3.34 -0.31 -18.81
C ASP A 84 3.42 -1.66 -19.56
N GLN A 85 3.31 -2.78 -18.85
CA GLN A 85 3.23 -4.11 -19.47
C GLN A 85 1.94 -4.34 -20.29
N GLU A 86 0.85 -3.59 -20.08
CA GLU A 86 -0.37 -3.72 -20.88
C GLU A 86 -0.25 -3.09 -22.28
N HIS A 87 0.61 -2.07 -22.43
CA HIS A 87 0.81 -1.39 -23.70
C HIS A 87 1.68 -2.17 -24.69
N GLU A 88 2.60 -3.02 -24.22
CA GLU A 88 3.50 -3.77 -25.10
C GLU A 88 2.83 -5.00 -25.75
N TYR A 89 1.77 -5.56 -25.14
CA TYR A 89 0.99 -6.68 -25.71
C TYR A 89 -0.16 -6.26 -26.64
N SER A 90 -0.57 -4.99 -26.60
CA SER A 90 -1.65 -4.46 -27.44
C SER A 90 -1.18 -3.94 -28.81
N ALA A 91 0.14 -3.82 -29.04
CA ALA A 91 0.72 -3.29 -30.27
C ALA A 91 1.06 -4.36 -31.33
N THR A 92 0.79 -5.63 -31.06
CA THR A 92 1.22 -6.78 -31.89
C THR A 92 0.10 -7.60 -32.53
N ASN A 93 -1.15 -7.10 -32.55
CA ASN A 93 -2.28 -7.74 -33.23
C ASN A 93 -2.83 -6.93 -34.39
#